data_AF-A0A6G2PWE2-F1
#
_entry.id   AF-A0A6G2PWE2-F1
#
_cell.length_a   1.000
_cell.length_b   1.000
_cell.length_c   1.000
_cell.angle_alpha   90.00
_cell.angle_beta   90.00
_cell.angle_gamma   90.00
#
_symmetry.space_group_name_H-M   'P 1'
#
loop_
_entity.id
_entity.type
_entity.pdbx_description
1 polymer ?
#
loop_
_entity_poly.entity_id
_entity_poly.type
_entity_poly.pdbx_seq_one_letter_code
_entity_poly.pdbx_strand_id
1 'polypeptide(L)'
;MDFLDAYHLWADAHAFFDSTLARGPAGHTDTLADQAVAWDTRLAEETPNGWLLRHNALFEALSGNGKLHLLHVTHALEEISRQGVLYPSGGCLVGSIYCAPLTAAEQGFRMHNLGSYVLTKEAPTFLARLGVTDRSPTPLIFEIDTPPQAYRGLAGVDYLRLGLIHLHIYSHLEYLLSKNERYHLRETVVGRVKNSAAFLATASAVTYQGSRVDAEPFLQLLDETIPRLPILGYLYFEALAEYLMLHSMSPHTQRLAELGELNNWLYKEMLFAAFPTMAGKFDLARFRPGPKQLDALIHQVDPTIDTDHASAYLVERISYLVAARLFAPGDAPEGWHHTRWEFDSLATQLGPLLGHLIHRELRSFGRYPDFYFYFDQHKALQAWNYWNHMDIVAPFNGTMPKGEIGINPAYPNLDYRVWRAEQDDAGHLHPAEELSLTIAPRLVDIKYTLMRNNQWTAAPAPSVA
;
A
#
# COMPACT_ATOMS: atom_id res chain seq x y z
N MET A 1 24.21 -16.09 8.99
CA MET A 1 23.16 -15.48 8.15
C MET A 1 21.86 -15.83 8.84
N ASP A 2 21.45 -15.05 9.84
CA ASP A 2 20.24 -15.35 10.62
C ASP A 2 19.03 -14.70 9.96
N PHE A 3 18.54 -15.34 8.89
CA PHE A 3 17.23 -15.03 8.29
C PHE A 3 16.09 -15.25 9.29
N LEU A 4 16.34 -15.97 10.40
CA LEU A 4 15.40 -16.24 11.48
C LEU A 4 14.97 -14.98 12.24
N ASP A 5 15.78 -13.91 12.23
CA ASP A 5 15.55 -12.71 13.06
C ASP A 5 14.46 -11.77 12.50
N ALA A 6 14.12 -11.87 11.21
CA ALA A 6 13.10 -11.02 10.59
C ALA A 6 11.67 -11.60 10.65
N TYR A 7 11.50 -12.86 11.08
CA TYR A 7 10.22 -13.57 10.99
C TYR A 7 9.10 -12.85 11.77
N HIS A 8 9.38 -12.44 13.01
CA HIS A 8 8.41 -11.72 13.85
C HIS A 8 8.01 -10.38 13.24
N LEU A 9 8.95 -9.65 12.62
CA LEU A 9 8.64 -8.39 11.96
C LEU A 9 7.67 -8.58 10.79
N TRP A 10 7.82 -9.67 10.03
CA TRP A 10 6.88 -10.01 8.96
C TRP A 10 5.53 -10.49 9.49
N ALA A 11 5.51 -11.26 10.59
CA ALA A 11 4.26 -11.61 11.26
C ALA A 11 3.49 -10.37 11.72
N ASP A 12 4.17 -9.40 12.35
CA ASP A 12 3.57 -8.14 12.83
C ASP A 12 3.11 -7.22 11.69
N ALA A 13 3.76 -7.31 10.52
CA ALA A 13 3.39 -6.59 9.32
C ALA A 13 2.18 -7.21 8.58
N HIS A 14 1.73 -8.41 8.95
CA HIS A 14 0.51 -9.00 8.41
C HIS A 14 -0.70 -8.78 9.33
N ALA A 15 -1.83 -8.45 8.72
CA ALA A 15 -3.14 -8.42 9.36
C ALA A 15 -3.89 -9.70 9.02
N PHE A 16 -4.43 -10.38 10.04
CA PHE A 16 -5.18 -11.62 9.92
C PHE A 16 -6.67 -11.34 10.10
N PHE A 17 -7.48 -11.54 9.06
CA PHE A 17 -8.90 -11.12 9.02
C PHE A 17 -9.90 -12.23 9.39
N ASP A 18 -9.51 -13.49 9.29
CA ASP A 18 -10.31 -14.68 9.59
C ASP A 18 -10.13 -15.16 11.03
N SER A 19 -9.12 -14.64 11.71
CA SER A 19 -8.64 -15.22 12.94
C SER A 19 -9.19 -14.46 14.14
N THR A 20 -9.95 -15.14 15.00
CA THR A 20 -10.06 -14.78 16.41
C THR A 20 -8.79 -15.23 17.14
N LEU A 21 -7.60 -14.90 16.60
CA LEU A 21 -6.33 -15.27 17.22
C LEU A 21 -6.38 -14.79 18.67
N ALA A 22 -6.22 -15.73 19.60
CA ALA A 22 -6.26 -15.45 21.02
C ALA A 22 -5.31 -14.28 21.32
N ARG A 23 -5.75 -13.37 22.19
CA ARG A 23 -4.93 -12.25 22.67
C ARG A 23 -3.52 -12.75 22.93
N GLY A 24 -2.52 -12.08 22.36
CA GLY A 24 -1.12 -12.39 22.61
C GLY A 24 -0.84 -12.50 24.11
N PRO A 25 0.22 -13.23 24.51
CA PRO A 25 0.50 -13.48 25.92
C PRO A 25 0.42 -12.16 26.72
N ALA A 26 -0.29 -12.20 27.86
CA ALA A 26 -0.69 -11.07 28.70
C ALA A 26 0.48 -10.31 29.39
N GLY A 27 1.67 -10.33 28.81
CA GLY A 27 2.91 -9.80 29.37
C GLY A 27 3.54 -8.63 28.59
N HIS A 28 2.92 -8.13 27.52
CA HIS A 28 3.30 -6.85 26.91
C HIS A 28 2.11 -5.90 27.03
N THR A 29 2.28 -4.83 27.79
CA THR A 29 1.30 -3.73 27.87
C THR A 29 1.34 -2.96 26.56
N ASP A 30 0.61 -3.43 25.56
CA ASP A 30 0.32 -2.64 24.36
C ASP A 30 -0.65 -1.52 24.76
N THR A 31 -0.11 -0.32 24.89
CA THR A 31 -0.85 0.89 25.32
C THR A 31 -1.96 1.29 24.33
N LEU A 32 -1.94 0.75 23.11
CA LEU A 32 -2.94 1.01 22.08
C LEU A 32 -3.92 -0.15 21.88
N ALA A 33 -3.81 -1.26 22.61
CA ALA A 33 -4.64 -2.45 22.38
C ALA A 33 -6.15 -2.17 22.46
N ASP A 34 -6.59 -1.44 23.49
CA ASP A 34 -8.01 -1.08 23.64
C ASP A 34 -8.49 -0.14 22.52
N GLN A 35 -7.62 0.79 22.09
CA GLN A 35 -7.93 1.68 20.96
C GLN A 35 -7.98 0.92 19.64
N ALA A 36 -7.13 -0.08 19.44
CA ALA A 36 -7.15 -0.93 18.26
C ALA A 36 -8.48 -1.69 18.16
N VAL A 37 -8.94 -2.28 19.27
CA VAL A 37 -10.25 -2.94 19.33
C VAL A 37 -11.40 -1.96 19.09
N ALA A 38 -11.32 -0.76 19.67
CA ALA A 38 -12.33 0.29 19.46
C ALA A 38 -12.39 0.72 17.98
N TRP A 39 -11.24 0.90 17.32
CA TRP A 39 -11.20 1.18 15.89
C TRP A 39 -11.76 0.03 15.07
N ASP A 40 -11.36 -1.21 15.34
CA ASP A 40 -11.87 -2.37 14.61
C ASP A 40 -13.40 -2.49 14.71
N THR A 41 -13.96 -2.21 15.89
CA THR A 41 -15.42 -2.20 16.14
C THR A 41 -16.07 -1.05 15.39
N ARG A 42 -15.58 0.18 15.57
CA ARG A 42 -16.12 1.38 14.91
C ARG A 42 -16.15 1.22 13.39
N LEU A 43 -15.07 0.74 12.80
CA LEU A 43 -14.97 0.60 11.34
C LEU A 43 -15.91 -0.49 10.82
N ALA A 44 -15.98 -1.64 11.48
CA ALA A 44 -16.75 -2.79 11.00
C ALA A 44 -18.26 -2.69 11.29
N GLU A 45 -18.64 -2.06 12.41
CA GLU A 45 -20.01 -2.11 12.93
C GLU A 45 -20.74 -0.77 12.89
N GLU A 46 -20.02 0.37 12.93
CA GLU A 46 -20.63 1.71 13.04
C GLU A 46 -20.66 2.48 11.71
N THR A 47 -20.17 1.88 10.61
CA THR A 47 -20.17 2.52 9.28
C THR A 47 -21.11 1.80 8.30
N PRO A 48 -21.74 2.52 7.35
CA PRO A 48 -22.70 1.91 6.42
C PRO A 48 -22.17 0.70 5.64
N ASN A 49 -20.89 0.75 5.23
CA ASN A 49 -20.25 -0.31 4.46
C ASN A 49 -19.24 -1.12 5.31
N GLY A 50 -19.22 -0.94 6.63
CA GLY A 50 -18.24 -1.56 7.55
C GLY A 50 -18.24 -3.08 7.53
N TRP A 51 -19.39 -3.69 7.29
CA TRP A 51 -19.55 -5.13 7.18
C TRP A 51 -18.67 -5.75 6.07
N LEU A 52 -18.34 -4.98 5.02
CA LEU A 52 -17.43 -5.41 3.94
C LEU A 52 -15.99 -5.62 4.41
N LEU A 53 -15.59 -5.07 5.55
CA LEU A 53 -14.27 -5.33 6.15
C LEU A 53 -14.14 -6.77 6.67
N ARG A 54 -15.26 -7.47 6.88
CA ARG A 54 -15.31 -8.85 7.37
C ARG A 54 -15.83 -9.83 6.31
N HIS A 55 -16.73 -9.37 5.44
CA HIS A 55 -17.37 -10.20 4.41
C HIS A 55 -17.37 -9.48 3.07
N ASN A 56 -16.48 -9.88 2.16
CA ASN A 56 -16.35 -9.28 0.84
C ASN A 56 -15.94 -10.32 -0.22
N ALA A 57 -16.11 -9.96 -1.49
CA ALA A 57 -15.83 -10.83 -2.62
C ALA A 57 -14.36 -11.25 -2.73
N LEU A 58 -13.41 -10.42 -2.27
CA LEU A 58 -11.99 -10.79 -2.22
C LEU A 58 -11.75 -11.93 -1.21
N PHE A 59 -12.35 -11.85 -0.02
CA PHE A 59 -12.24 -12.88 1.00
C PHE A 59 -12.91 -14.17 0.58
N GLU A 60 -14.08 -14.10 -0.06
CA GLU A 60 -14.73 -15.27 -0.64
C GLU A 60 -13.85 -15.95 -1.71
N ALA A 61 -13.18 -15.16 -2.57
CA ALA A 61 -12.26 -15.69 -3.57
C ALA A 61 -11.03 -16.37 -2.92
N LEU A 62 -10.49 -15.81 -1.84
CA LEU A 62 -9.31 -16.32 -1.14
C LEU A 62 -9.61 -17.57 -0.29
N SER A 63 -10.75 -17.60 0.39
CA SER A 63 -11.17 -18.71 1.25
C SER A 63 -11.86 -19.84 0.48
N GLY A 64 -12.20 -19.62 -0.80
CA GLY A 64 -12.86 -20.60 -1.65
C GLY A 64 -12.04 -21.86 -1.90
N ASN A 65 -12.75 -22.99 -2.07
CA ASN A 65 -12.16 -24.24 -2.54
C ASN A 65 -12.15 -24.24 -4.07
N GLY A 66 -10.99 -24.09 -4.69
CA GLY A 66 -10.85 -24.20 -6.14
C GLY A 66 -9.76 -23.34 -6.73
N LYS A 67 -9.97 -22.98 -8.00
CA LYS A 67 -9.09 -22.13 -8.78
C LYS A 67 -9.30 -20.67 -8.39
N LEU A 68 -8.20 -19.96 -8.19
CA LEU A 68 -8.22 -18.52 -7.99
C LEU A 68 -7.99 -17.84 -9.35
N HIS A 69 -8.95 -17.02 -9.77
CA HIS A 69 -8.85 -16.25 -11.01
C HIS A 69 -8.49 -14.81 -10.71
N LEU A 70 -7.38 -14.33 -11.27
CA LEU A 70 -6.82 -13.02 -11.01
C LEU A 70 -6.57 -12.24 -12.30
N LEU A 71 -6.89 -10.95 -12.29
CA LEU A 71 -6.57 -10.02 -13.36
C LEU A 71 -5.23 -9.34 -13.08
N HIS A 72 -4.28 -9.48 -13.99
CA HIS A 72 -3.11 -8.62 -14.09
C HIS A 72 -3.24 -7.69 -15.31
N VAL A 73 -2.97 -6.40 -15.15
CA VAL A 73 -3.02 -5.43 -16.26
C VAL A 73 -1.59 -5.03 -16.61
N THR A 74 -1.19 -5.23 -17.86
CA THR A 74 0.13 -4.85 -18.37
C THR A 74 0.02 -4.05 -19.66
N HIS A 75 1.02 -3.24 -19.97
CA HIS A 75 1.16 -2.46 -21.21
C HIS A 75 2.41 -2.89 -22.00
N ALA A 76 3.12 -3.91 -21.50
CA ALA A 76 4.39 -4.39 -22.01
C ALA A 76 4.30 -5.88 -22.35
N LEU A 77 3.14 -6.31 -22.85
CA LEU A 77 2.90 -7.73 -23.14
C LEU A 77 3.91 -8.24 -24.16
N GLU A 78 4.24 -7.45 -25.18
CA GLU A 78 5.20 -7.82 -26.22
C GLU A 78 6.59 -8.11 -25.64
N GLU A 79 7.06 -7.26 -24.70
CA GLU A 79 8.34 -7.49 -24.03
C GLU A 79 8.30 -8.71 -23.11
N ILE A 80 7.21 -8.89 -22.35
CA ILE A 80 7.01 -10.03 -21.45
C ILE A 80 7.00 -11.33 -22.25
N SER A 81 6.22 -11.39 -23.33
CA SER A 81 6.10 -12.55 -24.22
C SER A 81 7.43 -12.90 -24.89
N ARG A 82 8.22 -11.90 -25.32
CA ARG A 82 9.55 -12.14 -25.89
C ARG A 82 10.53 -12.75 -24.86
N GLN A 83 10.42 -12.36 -23.59
CA GLN A 83 11.27 -12.90 -22.53
C GLN A 83 10.74 -14.22 -21.96
N GLY A 84 9.44 -14.50 -22.09
CA GLY A 84 8.78 -15.66 -21.50
C GLY A 84 8.68 -15.60 -19.97
N VAL A 85 8.99 -14.45 -19.35
CA VAL A 85 9.07 -14.30 -17.90
C VAL A 85 8.35 -13.04 -17.45
N LEU A 86 7.45 -13.20 -16.47
CA LEU A 86 6.83 -12.11 -15.74
C LEU A 86 7.56 -11.90 -14.41
N TYR A 87 7.99 -10.66 -14.17
CA TYR A 87 8.66 -10.28 -12.94
C TYR A 87 7.72 -9.48 -12.03
N PRO A 88 7.71 -9.74 -10.72
CA PRO A 88 7.04 -8.89 -9.75
C PRO A 88 7.63 -7.48 -9.73
N SER A 89 6.82 -6.53 -9.28
CA SER A 89 7.26 -5.16 -9.03
C SER A 89 7.15 -4.81 -7.55
N GLY A 90 8.07 -3.97 -7.07
CA GLY A 90 7.97 -3.45 -5.71
C GLY A 90 6.74 -2.55 -5.56
N GLY A 91 6.23 -2.38 -4.35
CA GLY A 91 5.01 -1.61 -4.10
C GLY A 91 4.39 -1.94 -2.74
N CYS A 92 3.11 -1.63 -2.58
CA CYS A 92 2.35 -1.93 -1.36
C CYS A 92 2.24 -3.44 -1.09
N LEU A 93 2.33 -4.29 -2.12
CA LEU A 93 2.35 -5.76 -1.99
C LEU A 93 3.76 -6.37 -2.09
N VAL A 94 4.79 -5.59 -1.76
CA VAL A 94 6.15 -6.08 -1.42
C VAL A 94 6.75 -7.11 -2.42
N GLY A 95 6.61 -6.85 -3.72
CA GLY A 95 7.19 -7.74 -4.73
C GLY A 95 6.35 -8.97 -5.05
N SER A 96 5.03 -8.91 -4.89
CA SER A 96 4.11 -9.83 -5.55
C SER A 96 3.87 -9.45 -7.02
N ILE A 97 3.26 -10.36 -7.79
CA ILE A 97 2.61 -10.00 -9.06
C ILE A 97 1.29 -9.32 -8.71
N TYR A 98 1.18 -8.02 -8.96
CA TYR A 98 -0.02 -7.24 -8.61
C TYR A 98 -1.20 -7.63 -9.49
N CYS A 99 -2.33 -7.90 -8.85
CA CYS A 99 -3.55 -8.36 -9.45
C CYS A 99 -4.80 -7.77 -8.76
N ALA A 100 -5.96 -8.00 -9.38
CA ALA A 100 -7.28 -7.85 -8.79
C ALA A 100 -8.09 -9.15 -8.95
N PRO A 101 -9.04 -9.48 -8.07
CA PRO A 101 -9.81 -10.72 -8.20
C PRO A 101 -10.76 -10.68 -9.40
N LEU A 102 -10.99 -11.86 -9.98
CA LEU A 102 -12.00 -12.12 -10.99
C LEU A 102 -13.05 -13.08 -10.45
N THR A 103 -14.32 -12.74 -10.63
CA THR A 103 -15.44 -13.63 -10.27
C THR A 103 -15.94 -14.30 -11.55
N ALA A 104 -15.99 -15.64 -11.56
CA ALA A 104 -16.62 -16.37 -12.67
C ALA A 104 -18.12 -16.05 -12.73
N ALA A 105 -18.61 -15.73 -13.92
CA ALA A 105 -20.01 -15.48 -14.23
C ALA A 105 -20.43 -16.26 -15.49
N GLU A 106 -21.73 -16.33 -15.79
CA GLU A 106 -22.24 -17.05 -16.96
C GLU A 106 -21.65 -16.51 -18.29
N GLN A 107 -21.32 -15.22 -18.34
CA GLN A 107 -20.80 -14.51 -19.50
C GLN A 107 -19.30 -14.23 -19.42
N GLY A 108 -18.52 -15.08 -18.73
CA GLY A 108 -17.08 -14.91 -18.57
C GLY A 108 -16.69 -14.38 -17.19
N PHE A 109 -15.55 -13.70 -17.07
CA PHE A 109 -15.06 -13.22 -15.78
C PHE A 109 -15.46 -11.78 -15.51
N ARG A 110 -16.16 -11.55 -14.40
CA ARG A 110 -16.45 -10.22 -13.88
C ARG A 110 -15.22 -9.69 -13.15
N MET A 111 -14.77 -8.49 -13.55
CA MET A 111 -13.70 -7.79 -12.84
C MET A 111 -14.20 -7.20 -11.52
N HIS A 112 -13.38 -7.32 -10.48
CA HIS A 112 -13.50 -6.47 -9.31
C HIS A 112 -13.39 -4.99 -9.71
N ASN A 113 -14.14 -4.09 -9.05
CA ASN A 113 -14.23 -2.68 -9.45
C ASN A 113 -12.87 -1.97 -9.49
N LEU A 114 -11.92 -2.37 -8.64
CA LEU A 114 -10.51 -1.93 -8.71
C LEU A 114 -9.85 -2.34 -10.03
N GLY A 115 -9.95 -3.61 -10.41
CA GLY A 115 -9.34 -4.13 -11.64
C GLY A 115 -9.94 -3.46 -12.89
N SER A 116 -11.26 -3.27 -12.89
CA SER A 116 -11.97 -2.53 -13.94
C SER A 116 -11.47 -1.08 -14.04
N TYR A 117 -11.32 -0.38 -12.91
CA TYR A 117 -10.77 0.97 -12.90
C TYR A 117 -9.34 1.02 -13.45
N VAL A 118 -8.48 0.08 -13.03
CA VAL A 118 -7.09 0.03 -13.48
C VAL A 118 -7.01 -0.18 -14.99
N LEU A 119 -7.78 -1.13 -15.53
CA LEU A 119 -7.78 -1.47 -16.95
C LEU A 119 -8.34 -0.33 -17.82
N THR A 120 -9.45 0.29 -17.40
CA THR A 120 -10.24 1.19 -18.25
C THR A 120 -9.97 2.69 -18.03
N LYS A 121 -9.38 3.07 -16.88
CA LYS A 121 -9.12 4.47 -16.53
C LYS A 121 -7.65 4.72 -16.24
N GLU A 122 -7.08 4.01 -15.27
CA GLU A 122 -5.73 4.28 -14.79
C GLU A 122 -4.69 4.01 -15.87
N ALA A 123 -4.56 2.77 -16.34
CA ALA A 123 -3.54 2.39 -17.31
C ALA A 123 -3.63 3.20 -18.62
N PRO A 124 -4.81 3.44 -19.22
CA PRO A 124 -4.93 4.31 -20.40
C PRO A 124 -4.46 5.75 -20.14
N THR A 125 -4.84 6.34 -18.99
CA THR A 125 -4.44 7.71 -18.63
C THR A 125 -2.93 7.82 -18.45
N PHE A 126 -2.30 6.80 -17.86
CA PHE A 126 -0.84 6.74 -17.71
C PHE A 126 -0.14 6.67 -19.08
N LEU A 127 -0.58 5.79 -19.97
CA LEU A 127 0.02 5.67 -21.31
C LEU A 127 -0.10 6.96 -22.13
N ALA A 128 -1.29 7.59 -22.11
CA ALA A 128 -1.52 8.85 -22.81
C ALA A 128 -0.56 9.96 -22.35
N ARG A 129 -0.24 10.02 -21.06
CA ARG A 129 0.69 11.02 -20.51
C ARG A 129 2.15 10.76 -20.79
N LEU A 130 2.51 9.49 -20.91
CA LEU A 130 3.85 9.09 -21.32
C LEU A 130 4.06 9.28 -22.83
N GLY A 131 3.02 9.69 -23.57
CA GLY A 131 3.07 9.86 -25.02
C GLY A 131 3.17 8.52 -25.76
N VAL A 132 2.84 7.41 -25.10
CA VAL A 132 2.87 6.07 -25.67
C VAL A 132 1.52 5.83 -26.35
N THR A 133 1.50 5.91 -27.68
CA THR A 133 0.28 5.79 -28.50
C THR A 133 0.16 4.44 -29.21
N ASP A 134 1.25 3.67 -29.25
CA ASP A 134 1.36 2.39 -29.94
C ASP A 134 1.06 1.18 -29.02
N ARG A 135 0.82 1.42 -27.73
CA ARG A 135 0.52 0.38 -26.75
C ARG A 135 -0.85 0.59 -26.13
N SER A 136 -1.49 -0.51 -25.76
CA SER A 136 -2.74 -0.51 -25.02
C SER A 136 -2.62 -1.37 -23.75
N PRO A 137 -3.34 -1.04 -22.68
CA PRO A 137 -3.42 -1.92 -21.53
C PRO A 137 -4.04 -3.25 -21.95
N THR A 138 -3.33 -4.33 -21.65
CA THR A 138 -3.71 -5.69 -21.96
C THR A 138 -4.06 -6.44 -20.68
N PRO A 139 -5.28 -6.98 -20.55
CA PRO A 139 -5.66 -7.80 -19.41
C PRO A 139 -5.11 -9.22 -19.58
N LEU A 140 -4.47 -9.71 -18.52
CA LEU A 140 -4.05 -11.09 -18.37
C LEU A 140 -4.88 -11.76 -17.27
N ILE A 141 -5.45 -12.92 -17.55
CA ILE A 141 -6.10 -13.77 -16.55
C ILE A 141 -5.10 -14.80 -16.08
N PHE A 142 -4.78 -14.76 -14.79
CA PHE A 142 -4.09 -15.83 -14.08
C PHE A 142 -5.12 -16.76 -13.49
N GLU A 143 -5.04 -18.03 -13.86
CA GLU A 143 -5.78 -19.12 -13.23
C GLU A 143 -4.79 -19.90 -12.35
N ILE A 144 -5.00 -19.89 -11.04
CA ILE A 144 -4.09 -20.50 -10.06
C ILE A 144 -4.77 -21.69 -9.41
N ASP A 145 -4.14 -22.85 -9.50
CA ASP A 145 -4.55 -24.06 -8.79
C ASP A 145 -4.01 -24.01 -7.35
N THR A 146 -4.84 -23.54 -6.43
CA THR A 146 -4.40 -23.31 -5.04
C THR A 146 -4.15 -24.65 -4.32
N PRO A 147 -2.90 -24.95 -3.92
CA PRO A 147 -2.56 -26.25 -3.35
C PRO A 147 -3.36 -26.59 -2.10
N PRO A 148 -3.71 -27.87 -1.85
CA PRO A 148 -4.49 -28.27 -0.67
C PRO A 148 -3.86 -27.85 0.66
N GLN A 149 -2.52 -27.83 0.74
CA GLN A 149 -1.75 -27.41 1.91
C GLN A 149 -1.58 -25.90 2.05
N ALA A 150 -1.95 -25.10 1.03
CA ALA A 150 -1.84 -23.66 1.09
C ALA A 150 -2.64 -23.11 2.28
N TYR A 151 -2.11 -22.08 2.93
CA TYR A 151 -2.80 -21.40 4.03
C TYR A 151 -4.10 -20.78 3.52
N ARG A 152 -5.21 -21.18 4.15
CA ARG A 152 -6.57 -20.78 3.79
C ARG A 152 -7.07 -19.58 4.59
N GLY A 153 -6.27 -19.10 5.53
CA GLY A 153 -6.62 -17.91 6.30
C GLY A 153 -6.35 -16.62 5.53
N LEU A 154 -6.90 -15.52 6.05
CA LEU A 154 -6.91 -14.23 5.39
C LEU A 154 -5.77 -13.37 5.93
N ALA A 155 -4.55 -13.60 5.42
CA ALA A 155 -3.35 -12.84 5.80
C ALA A 155 -3.01 -11.76 4.76
N GLY A 156 -3.29 -10.50 5.09
CA GLY A 156 -2.95 -9.34 4.26
C GLY A 156 -1.69 -8.63 4.76
N VAL A 157 -0.89 -8.05 3.87
CA VAL A 157 0.31 -7.26 4.24
C VAL A 157 -0.06 -5.79 4.46
N ASP A 158 0.14 -5.27 5.68
CA ASP A 158 -0.02 -3.85 6.01
C ASP A 158 1.31 -3.13 5.71
N TYR A 159 1.39 -2.49 4.54
CA TYR A 159 2.61 -1.83 4.10
C TYR A 159 3.00 -0.61 4.98
N LEU A 160 2.07 -0.09 5.80
CA LEU A 160 2.35 0.99 6.75
C LEU A 160 3.16 0.50 7.95
N ARG A 161 3.17 -0.82 8.22
CA ARG A 161 3.96 -1.47 9.27
C ARG A 161 5.39 -1.83 8.87
N LEU A 162 5.77 -1.62 7.61
CA LEU A 162 7.11 -2.00 7.11
C LEU A 162 8.27 -1.17 7.67
N GLY A 163 8.01 -0.18 8.52
CA GLY A 163 9.03 0.71 9.08
C GLY A 163 10.16 -0.05 9.79
N LEU A 164 9.84 -0.99 10.69
CA LEU A 164 10.86 -1.77 11.39
C LEU A 164 11.61 -2.73 10.44
N ILE A 165 10.90 -3.31 9.46
CA ILE A 165 11.53 -4.12 8.42
C ILE A 165 12.54 -3.27 7.63
N HIS A 166 12.17 -2.06 7.22
CA HIS A 166 13.08 -1.16 6.52
C HIS A 166 14.30 -0.78 7.36
N LEU A 167 14.10 -0.49 8.66
CA LEU A 167 15.21 -0.19 9.58
C LEU A 167 16.14 -1.40 9.73
N HIS A 168 15.59 -2.59 9.93
CA HIS A 168 16.36 -3.83 10.07
C HIS A 168 17.17 -4.14 8.79
N ILE A 169 16.57 -4.03 7.62
CA ILE A 169 17.25 -4.19 6.33
C ILE A 169 18.37 -3.15 6.17
N TYR A 170 18.12 -1.90 6.54
CA TYR A 170 19.15 -0.87 6.53
C TYR A 170 20.33 -1.23 7.44
N SER A 171 20.07 -1.60 8.69
CA SER A 171 21.12 -2.01 9.63
C SER A 171 21.92 -3.21 9.12
N HIS A 172 21.29 -4.11 8.36
CA HIS A 172 21.99 -5.22 7.72
C HIS A 172 22.83 -4.79 6.52
N LEU A 173 22.36 -3.84 5.71
CA LEU A 173 22.98 -3.43 4.44
C LEU A 173 23.87 -2.19 4.54
N GLU A 174 23.90 -1.49 5.69
CA GLU A 174 24.60 -0.21 5.82
C GLU A 174 26.12 -0.31 5.61
N TYR A 175 26.70 -1.52 5.72
CA TYR A 175 28.11 -1.75 5.40
C TYR A 175 28.45 -1.49 3.92
N LEU A 176 27.44 -1.54 3.02
CA LEU A 176 27.58 -1.24 1.59
C LEU A 176 27.66 0.27 1.30
N LEU A 177 27.37 1.10 2.30
CA LEU A 177 27.50 2.55 2.24
C LEU A 177 28.87 2.97 2.77
N SER A 178 29.41 4.06 2.23
CA SER A 178 30.59 4.70 2.81
C SER A 178 30.27 5.36 4.15
N LYS A 179 31.30 5.73 4.91
CA LYS A 179 31.14 6.44 6.20
C LYS A 179 30.36 7.76 6.05
N ASN A 180 30.66 8.52 5.00
CA ASN A 180 30.00 9.81 4.73
C ASN A 180 28.53 9.60 4.34
N GLU A 181 28.25 8.59 3.53
CA GLU A 181 26.90 8.26 3.12
C GLU A 181 26.04 7.85 4.32
N ARG A 182 26.55 6.98 5.20
CA ARG A 182 25.85 6.60 6.44
C ARG A 182 25.58 7.81 7.33
N TYR A 183 26.60 8.63 7.57
CA TYR A 183 26.48 9.83 8.40
C TYR A 183 25.42 10.79 7.85
N HIS A 184 25.51 11.13 6.56
CA HIS A 184 24.56 12.03 5.91
C HIS A 184 23.12 11.50 5.96
N LEU A 185 22.91 10.20 5.69
CA LEU A 185 21.60 9.58 5.76
C LEU A 185 21.02 9.67 7.19
N ARG A 186 21.80 9.28 8.20
CA ARG A 186 21.38 9.31 9.62
C ARG A 186 21.05 10.73 10.08
N GLU A 187 21.92 11.70 9.79
CA GLU A 187 21.67 13.11 10.12
C GLU A 187 20.43 13.66 9.42
N THR A 188 20.22 13.32 8.14
CA THR A 188 19.07 13.77 7.36
C THR A 188 17.77 13.27 7.96
N VAL A 189 17.68 11.97 8.29
CA VAL A 189 16.43 11.40 8.84
C VAL A 189 16.17 11.91 10.26
N VAL A 190 17.20 12.05 11.11
CA VAL A 190 17.05 12.65 12.45
C VAL A 190 16.60 14.10 12.35
N GLY A 191 17.20 14.89 11.46
CA GLY A 191 16.82 16.29 11.24
C GLY A 191 15.36 16.43 10.78
N ARG A 192 14.87 15.54 9.91
CA ARG A 192 13.47 15.54 9.48
C ARG A 192 12.50 15.25 10.62
N VAL A 193 12.80 14.27 11.48
CA VAL A 193 11.97 13.96 12.65
C VAL A 193 11.98 15.13 13.63
N LYS A 194 13.16 15.67 13.95
CA LYS A 194 13.32 16.82 14.85
C LYS A 194 12.49 18.02 14.39
N ASN A 195 12.54 18.34 13.09
CA ASN A 195 11.79 19.44 12.50
C ASN A 195 10.30 19.13 12.26
N SER A 196 9.82 17.98 12.75
CA SER A 196 8.43 17.54 12.65
C SER A 196 7.83 17.19 14.02
N ALA A 197 8.59 17.46 15.10
CA ALA A 197 8.19 17.14 16.47
C ALA A 197 6.86 17.77 16.88
N ALA A 198 6.53 18.97 16.39
CA ALA A 198 5.25 19.63 16.70
C ALA A 198 4.04 18.80 16.23
N PHE A 199 4.08 18.29 14.99
CA PHE A 199 3.01 17.43 14.47
C PHE A 199 2.96 16.09 15.23
N LEU A 200 4.11 15.44 15.40
CA LEU A 200 4.18 14.15 16.10
C LEU A 200 3.68 14.26 17.56
N ALA A 201 4.00 15.37 18.24
CA ALA A 201 3.51 15.66 19.58
C ALA A 201 2.00 15.89 19.60
N THR A 202 1.47 16.64 18.63
CA THR A 202 0.02 16.90 18.49
C THR A 202 -0.74 15.60 18.27
N ALA A 203 -0.30 14.77 17.31
CA ALA A 203 -0.90 13.46 17.05
C ALA A 203 -0.83 12.53 18.28
N SER A 204 0.32 12.53 18.98
CA SER A 204 0.47 11.74 20.22
C SER A 204 -0.46 12.23 21.33
N ALA A 205 -0.68 13.54 21.46
CA ALA A 205 -1.58 14.10 22.46
C ALA A 205 -3.05 13.74 22.18
N VAL A 206 -3.47 13.69 20.91
CA VAL A 206 -4.80 13.19 20.52
C VAL A 206 -4.95 11.73 20.95
N THR A 207 -4.01 10.85 20.56
CA THR A 207 -4.12 9.41 20.80
C THR A 207 -3.94 9.02 22.26
N TYR A 208 -2.87 9.46 22.92
CA TYR A 208 -2.51 9.00 24.26
C TYR A 208 -3.13 9.82 25.39
N GLN A 209 -3.53 11.07 25.13
CA GLN A 209 -4.06 11.97 26.15
C GLN A 209 -5.53 12.35 25.91
N GLY A 210 -6.14 11.91 24.80
CA GLY A 210 -7.51 12.27 24.44
C GLY A 210 -7.70 13.76 24.16
N SER A 211 -6.63 14.45 23.74
CA SER A 211 -6.68 15.88 23.47
C SER A 211 -7.60 16.16 22.29
N ARG A 212 -8.47 17.17 22.43
CA ARG A 212 -9.31 17.65 21.33
C ARG A 212 -8.56 18.71 20.53
N VAL A 213 -8.45 18.49 19.23
CA VAL A 213 -7.77 19.38 18.29
C VAL A 213 -8.72 19.67 17.14
N ASP A 214 -8.83 20.94 16.76
CA ASP A 214 -9.66 21.35 15.63
C ASP A 214 -9.08 20.81 14.31
N ALA A 215 -9.94 20.39 13.40
CA ALA A 215 -9.51 19.69 12.19
C ALA A 215 -8.72 20.57 11.21
N GLU A 216 -9.14 21.82 10.98
CA GLU A 216 -8.45 22.74 10.07
C GLU A 216 -6.97 22.98 10.46
N PRO A 217 -6.62 23.40 11.69
CA PRO A 217 -5.22 23.58 12.07
C PRO A 217 -4.44 22.27 12.11
N PHE A 218 -5.07 21.14 12.45
CA PHE A 218 -4.41 19.82 12.40
C PHE A 218 -4.01 19.44 10.97
N LEU A 219 -4.94 19.57 10.02
CA LEU A 219 -4.72 19.23 8.61
C LEU A 219 -3.75 20.21 7.93
N GLN A 220 -3.73 21.48 8.34
CA GLN A 220 -2.70 22.42 7.91
C GLN A 220 -1.30 21.99 8.39
N LEU A 221 -1.17 21.65 9.67
CA LEU A 221 0.10 21.18 10.24
C LEU A 221 0.57 19.87 9.58
N LEU A 222 -0.37 18.98 9.22
CA LEU A 222 -0.10 17.77 8.45
C LEU A 222 0.47 18.09 7.07
N ASP A 223 -0.18 18.96 6.28
CA ASP A 223 0.32 19.37 4.95
C ASP A 223 1.73 19.99 5.03
N GLU A 224 1.96 20.86 6.02
CA GLU A 224 3.27 21.47 6.24
C GLU A 224 4.35 20.44 6.62
N THR A 225 3.96 19.29 7.18
CA THR A 225 4.88 18.24 7.67
C THR A 225 5.17 17.15 6.64
N ILE A 226 4.23 16.83 5.76
CA ILE A 226 4.37 15.77 4.73
C ILE A 226 5.67 15.88 3.90
N PRO A 227 6.12 17.08 3.45
CA PRO A 227 7.40 17.19 2.73
C PRO A 227 8.62 16.70 3.52
N ARG A 228 8.59 16.82 4.85
CA ARG A 228 9.66 16.34 5.75
C ARG A 228 9.47 14.87 6.12
N LEU A 229 8.22 14.46 6.37
CA LEU A 229 7.83 13.08 6.71
C LEU A 229 6.86 12.48 5.65
N PRO A 230 7.38 12.05 4.48
CA PRO A 230 6.58 11.51 3.38
C PRO A 230 5.56 10.41 3.75
N ILE A 231 5.86 9.58 4.75
CA ILE A 231 4.95 8.52 5.22
C ILE A 231 3.59 9.06 5.68
N LEU A 232 3.54 10.31 6.17
CA LEU A 232 2.29 10.95 6.58
C LEU A 232 1.31 11.13 5.41
N GLY A 233 1.79 11.30 4.17
CA GLY A 233 0.93 11.34 2.99
C GLY A 233 0.26 9.98 2.70
N TYR A 234 0.94 8.87 3.02
CA TYR A 234 0.37 7.53 2.91
C TYR A 234 -0.67 7.29 4.00
N LEU A 235 -0.38 7.70 5.26
CA LEU A 235 -1.35 7.61 6.35
C LEU A 235 -2.61 8.44 6.07
N TYR A 236 -2.43 9.67 5.56
CA TYR A 236 -3.54 10.53 5.17
C TYR A 236 -4.36 9.89 4.04
N PHE A 237 -3.69 9.40 3.00
CA PHE A 237 -4.35 8.73 1.89
C PHE A 237 -5.16 7.50 2.34
N GLU A 238 -4.59 6.61 3.16
CA GLU A 238 -5.29 5.41 3.61
C GLU A 238 -6.45 5.76 4.55
N ALA A 239 -6.29 6.70 5.48
CA ALA A 239 -7.37 7.14 6.36
C ALA A 239 -8.54 7.78 5.59
N LEU A 240 -8.23 8.58 4.57
CA LEU A 240 -9.25 9.20 3.73
C LEU A 240 -9.92 8.19 2.79
N ALA A 241 -9.14 7.28 2.18
CA ALA A 241 -9.70 6.21 1.36
C ALA A 241 -10.64 5.32 2.16
N GLU A 242 -10.22 4.90 3.36
CA GLU A 242 -11.03 4.17 4.34
C GLU A 242 -12.34 4.91 4.63
N TYR A 243 -12.27 6.18 5.02
CA TYR A 243 -13.46 6.97 5.31
C TYR A 243 -14.43 7.04 4.12
N LEU A 244 -13.95 7.36 2.91
CA LEU A 244 -14.78 7.46 1.73
C LEU A 244 -15.49 6.15 1.40
N MET A 245 -14.78 5.02 1.43
CA MET A 245 -15.36 3.72 1.11
C MET A 245 -16.36 3.24 2.16
N LEU A 246 -16.11 3.56 3.44
CA LEU A 246 -16.97 3.12 4.55
C LEU A 246 -18.24 3.96 4.69
N HIS A 247 -18.18 5.26 4.38
CA HIS A 247 -19.28 6.21 4.60
C HIS A 247 -20.07 6.60 3.34
N SER A 248 -19.57 6.29 2.14
CA SER A 248 -20.27 6.61 0.89
C SER A 248 -21.60 5.87 0.78
N MET A 249 -22.65 6.62 0.45
CA MET A 249 -24.01 6.11 0.25
C MET A 249 -24.53 6.39 -1.16
N SER A 250 -23.64 6.70 -2.10
CA SER A 250 -24.03 6.90 -3.50
C SER A 250 -24.68 5.64 -4.09
N PRO A 251 -25.58 5.78 -5.08
CA PRO A 251 -26.17 4.63 -5.77
C PRO A 251 -25.13 3.72 -6.46
N HIS A 252 -23.94 4.24 -6.77
CA HIS A 252 -22.86 3.40 -7.30
C HIS A 252 -22.22 2.55 -6.20
N THR A 253 -21.90 3.16 -5.05
CA THR A 253 -21.34 2.45 -3.90
C THR A 253 -22.29 1.36 -3.39
N GLN A 254 -23.60 1.64 -3.30
CA GLN A 254 -24.58 0.63 -2.88
C GLN A 254 -24.62 -0.58 -3.81
N ARG A 255 -24.57 -0.37 -5.15
CA ARG A 255 -24.48 -1.46 -6.13
C ARG A 255 -23.19 -2.28 -5.99
N LEU A 256 -22.06 -1.64 -5.67
CA LEU A 256 -20.81 -2.35 -5.43
C LEU A 256 -20.84 -3.14 -4.10
N ALA A 257 -21.45 -2.57 -3.06
CA ALA A 257 -21.65 -3.23 -1.78
C ALA A 257 -22.53 -4.49 -1.92
N GLU A 258 -23.57 -4.45 -2.76
CA GLU A 258 -24.38 -5.63 -3.12
C GLU A 258 -23.55 -6.73 -3.81
N LEU A 259 -22.47 -6.37 -4.50
CA LEU A 259 -21.51 -7.30 -5.09
C LEU A 259 -20.41 -7.74 -4.11
N GLY A 260 -20.47 -7.30 -2.85
CA GLY A 260 -19.45 -7.58 -1.84
C GLY A 260 -18.17 -6.80 -2.04
N GLU A 261 -18.21 -5.59 -2.62
CA GLU A 261 -17.02 -4.79 -2.94
C GLU A 261 -17.06 -3.38 -2.36
N LEU A 262 -15.91 -2.92 -1.83
CA LEU A 262 -15.70 -1.51 -1.51
C LEU A 262 -15.52 -0.69 -2.80
N ASN A 263 -16.02 0.55 -2.81
CA ASN A 263 -15.93 1.42 -3.98
C ASN A 263 -14.53 2.06 -4.12
N ASN A 264 -13.66 1.43 -4.91
CA ASN A 264 -12.29 1.90 -5.13
C ASN A 264 -12.20 3.16 -5.98
N TRP A 265 -13.27 3.51 -6.70
CA TRP A 265 -13.24 4.66 -7.60
C TRP A 265 -13.15 5.95 -6.80
N LEU A 266 -13.75 6.01 -5.60
CA LEU A 266 -13.79 7.20 -4.76
C LEU A 266 -12.37 7.75 -4.48
N TYR A 267 -11.50 6.93 -3.90
CA TYR A 267 -10.16 7.39 -3.54
C TYR A 267 -9.25 7.57 -4.77
N LYS A 268 -9.48 6.80 -5.85
CA LYS A 268 -8.72 6.93 -7.10
C LYS A 268 -9.06 8.24 -7.81
N GLU A 269 -10.34 8.57 -7.94
CA GLU A 269 -10.80 9.83 -8.52
C GLU A 269 -10.36 11.01 -7.67
N MET A 270 -10.46 10.90 -6.34
CA MET A 270 -9.92 11.91 -5.43
C MET A 270 -8.42 12.13 -5.66
N LEU A 271 -7.63 11.06 -5.78
CA LEU A 271 -6.19 11.15 -6.01
C LEU A 271 -5.88 11.91 -7.31
N PHE A 272 -6.55 11.58 -8.41
CA PHE A 272 -6.32 12.23 -9.70
C PHE A 272 -6.88 13.65 -9.78
N ALA A 273 -7.96 13.95 -9.05
CA ALA A 273 -8.50 15.30 -8.93
C ALA A 273 -7.59 16.20 -8.08
N ALA A 274 -7.10 15.70 -6.95
CA ALA A 274 -6.24 16.44 -6.04
C ALA A 274 -4.85 16.69 -6.65
N PHE A 275 -4.32 15.69 -7.36
CA PHE A 275 -2.99 15.75 -7.94
C PHE A 275 -3.00 15.24 -9.37
N PRO A 276 -3.46 16.06 -10.34
CA PRO A 276 -3.46 15.66 -11.73
C PRO A 276 -2.07 15.17 -12.14
N THR A 277 -0.99 15.83 -11.73
CA THR A 277 0.40 15.43 -12.07
C THR A 277 0.87 14.07 -11.51
N MET A 278 0.11 13.40 -10.63
CA MET A 278 0.43 12.05 -10.15
C MET A 278 0.09 10.94 -11.17
N ALA A 279 -0.79 11.18 -12.15
CA ALA A 279 -0.93 10.24 -13.27
C ALA A 279 0.38 10.22 -14.08
N GLY A 280 1.06 9.07 -14.09
CA GLY A 280 2.43 8.88 -14.57
C GLY A 280 3.47 8.64 -13.45
N LYS A 281 3.24 9.15 -12.24
CA LYS A 281 4.16 9.05 -11.09
C LYS A 281 3.34 8.97 -9.79
N PHE A 282 2.82 7.79 -9.49
CA PHE A 282 2.07 7.55 -8.26
C PHE A 282 3.01 7.67 -7.06
N ASP A 283 2.96 8.81 -6.39
CA ASP A 283 3.81 9.11 -5.24
C ASP A 283 2.97 9.68 -4.10
N LEU A 284 2.45 8.81 -3.24
CA LEU A 284 1.64 9.19 -2.07
C LEU A 284 2.39 10.09 -1.09
N ALA A 285 3.73 10.19 -1.19
CA ALA A 285 4.51 11.20 -0.48
C ALA A 285 4.10 12.64 -0.80
N ARG A 286 3.39 12.86 -1.91
CA ARG A 286 2.89 14.17 -2.34
C ARG A 286 1.40 14.34 -2.06
N PHE A 287 0.72 13.33 -1.51
CA PHE A 287 -0.70 13.40 -1.18
C PHE A 287 -0.90 14.25 0.06
N ARG A 288 -1.42 15.47 -0.15
CA ARG A 288 -1.56 16.50 0.89
C ARG A 288 -2.70 17.49 0.61
N PRO A 289 -3.93 17.03 0.33
CA PRO A 289 -5.03 17.97 0.13
C PRO A 289 -5.20 18.83 1.38
N GLY A 290 -5.07 20.15 1.21
CA GLY A 290 -5.24 21.11 2.29
C GLY A 290 -6.71 21.20 2.72
N PRO A 291 -7.02 21.77 3.90
CA PRO A 291 -8.37 21.75 4.48
C PRO A 291 -9.46 22.24 3.51
N LYS A 292 -9.27 23.42 2.91
CA LYS A 292 -10.24 24.00 1.96
C LYS A 292 -10.37 23.22 0.65
N GLN A 293 -9.33 22.50 0.26
CA GLN A 293 -9.35 21.68 -0.96
C GLN A 293 -10.06 20.36 -0.68
N LEU A 294 -9.93 19.81 0.53
CA LEU A 294 -10.47 18.52 0.93
C LEU A 294 -12.00 18.49 0.77
N ASP A 295 -12.72 19.48 1.29
CA ASP A 295 -14.19 19.53 1.22
C ASP A 295 -14.68 19.54 -0.24
N ALA A 296 -14.05 20.36 -1.07
CA ALA A 296 -14.38 20.45 -2.50
C ALA A 296 -14.10 19.12 -3.22
N LEU A 297 -13.00 18.45 -2.90
CA LEU A 297 -12.64 17.15 -3.48
C LEU A 297 -13.60 16.04 -3.04
N ILE A 298 -13.96 16.00 -1.76
CA ILE A 298 -14.94 15.03 -1.23
C ILE A 298 -16.27 15.22 -1.95
N HIS A 299 -16.79 16.46 -1.99
CA HIS A 299 -18.07 16.74 -2.62
C HIS A 299 -18.08 16.46 -4.13
N GLN A 300 -16.94 16.67 -4.81
CA GLN A 300 -16.78 16.34 -6.22
C GLN A 300 -16.89 14.83 -6.49
N VAL A 301 -16.33 14.01 -5.60
CA VAL A 301 -16.27 12.55 -5.76
C VAL A 301 -17.56 11.89 -5.29
N ASP A 302 -18.09 12.30 -4.13
CA ASP A 302 -19.37 11.82 -3.63
C ASP A 302 -20.06 12.87 -2.74
N PRO A 303 -21.14 13.50 -3.21
CA PRO A 303 -21.85 14.52 -2.45
C PRO A 303 -22.65 13.96 -1.26
N THR A 304 -22.75 12.64 -1.09
CA THR A 304 -23.42 12.01 0.06
C THR A 304 -22.57 12.00 1.33
N ILE A 305 -21.27 12.32 1.21
CA ILE A 305 -20.33 12.32 2.32
C ILE A 305 -20.48 13.59 3.18
N ASP A 306 -20.56 13.40 4.49
CA ASP A 306 -20.43 14.48 5.48
C ASP A 306 -18.95 14.88 5.65
N THR A 307 -18.62 16.10 5.20
CA THR A 307 -17.25 16.67 5.23
C THR A 307 -16.80 17.09 6.62
N ASP A 308 -17.73 17.50 7.49
CA ASP A 308 -17.41 17.90 8.87
C ASP A 308 -17.05 16.66 9.69
N HIS A 309 -17.86 15.60 9.55
CA HIS A 309 -17.55 14.30 10.14
C HIS A 309 -16.26 13.71 9.55
N ALA A 310 -16.02 13.85 8.24
CA ALA A 310 -14.78 13.40 7.61
C ALA A 310 -13.54 14.05 8.23
N SER A 311 -13.59 15.37 8.40
CA SER A 311 -12.48 16.15 8.95
C SER A 311 -12.18 15.76 10.40
N ALA A 312 -13.20 15.58 11.24
CA ALA A 312 -13.03 15.10 12.61
C ALA A 312 -12.46 13.68 12.66
N TYR A 313 -13.01 12.78 11.82
CA TYR A 313 -12.52 11.41 11.67
C TYR A 313 -11.04 11.36 11.30
N LEU A 314 -10.60 12.19 10.36
CA LEU A 314 -9.22 12.22 9.90
C LEU A 314 -8.25 12.62 11.01
N VAL A 315 -8.61 13.57 11.87
CA VAL A 315 -7.78 13.95 13.04
C VAL A 315 -7.55 12.73 13.93
N GLU A 316 -8.61 12.03 14.30
CA GLU A 316 -8.56 10.87 15.19
C GLU A 316 -7.80 9.71 14.53
N ARG A 317 -8.17 9.36 13.30
CA ARG A 317 -7.63 8.20 12.59
C ARG A 317 -6.16 8.38 12.23
N ILE A 318 -5.76 9.54 11.72
CA ILE A 318 -4.36 9.82 11.40
C ILE A 318 -3.53 9.83 12.68
N SER A 319 -4.03 10.42 13.77
CA SER A 319 -3.31 10.43 15.05
C SER A 319 -3.09 9.02 15.61
N TYR A 320 -4.11 8.17 15.54
CA TYR A 320 -4.01 6.76 15.91
C TYR A 320 -3.00 6.02 15.01
N LEU A 321 -3.09 6.17 13.68
CA LEU A 321 -2.16 5.50 12.76
C LEU A 321 -0.71 5.99 12.95
N VAL A 322 -0.51 7.28 13.23
CA VAL A 322 0.82 7.82 13.57
C VAL A 322 1.37 7.10 14.78
N ALA A 323 0.61 7.03 15.88
CA ALA A 323 1.02 6.32 17.09
C ALA A 323 1.29 4.83 16.82
N ALA A 324 0.36 4.14 16.14
CA ALA A 324 0.39 2.69 15.95
C ALA A 324 1.35 2.20 14.85
N ARG A 325 1.90 3.09 14.00
CA ARG A 325 2.74 2.71 12.85
C ARG A 325 4.10 3.40 12.80
N LEU A 326 4.26 4.54 13.48
CA LEU A 326 5.50 5.34 13.41
C LEU A 326 6.33 5.28 14.70
N PHE A 327 5.73 4.87 15.82
CA PHE A 327 6.40 4.70 17.11
C PHE A 327 6.72 3.22 17.36
N ALA A 328 7.82 2.97 18.08
CA ALA A 328 8.13 1.64 18.56
C ALA A 328 7.00 1.17 19.51
N PRO A 329 6.60 -0.12 19.45
CA PRO A 329 5.62 -0.67 20.38
C PRO A 329 6.06 -0.48 21.83
N GLY A 330 5.14 -0.07 22.71
CA GLY A 330 5.43 0.14 24.13
C GLY A 330 4.74 1.37 24.71
N ASP A 331 5.45 2.06 25.61
CA ASP A 331 4.93 3.21 26.34
C ASP A 331 4.74 4.46 25.46
N ALA A 332 3.82 5.32 25.89
CA ALA A 332 3.61 6.61 25.24
C ALA A 332 4.92 7.43 25.22
N PRO A 333 5.23 8.12 24.12
CA PRO A 333 6.41 8.96 24.04
C PRO A 333 6.38 10.08 25.10
N GLU A 334 7.24 9.97 26.12
CA GLU A 334 7.35 10.99 27.17
C GLU A 334 8.18 12.18 26.69
N GLY A 335 7.65 13.39 26.94
CA GLY A 335 8.40 14.65 26.93
C GLY A 335 9.39 14.84 25.77
N TRP A 336 8.91 15.26 24.60
CA TRP A 336 9.73 15.59 23.40
C TRP A 336 10.95 16.49 23.65
N HIS A 337 10.95 17.26 24.75
CA HIS A 337 12.05 18.11 25.20
C HIS A 337 13.21 17.35 25.86
N HIS A 338 12.99 16.10 26.29
CA HIS A 338 13.99 15.17 26.83
C HIS A 338 14.54 14.20 25.77
N THR A 339 14.01 14.22 24.55
CA THR A 339 14.46 13.35 23.45
C THR A 339 15.90 13.69 23.05
N ARG A 340 16.77 12.68 23.05
CA ARG A 340 18.12 12.79 22.47
C ARG A 340 18.03 12.64 20.95
N TRP A 341 18.44 13.69 20.24
CA TRP A 341 18.41 13.76 18.77
C TRP A 341 19.63 13.09 18.14
N GLU A 342 19.86 11.83 18.50
CA GLU A 342 20.89 10.96 17.93
C GLU A 342 20.21 9.74 17.31
N PHE A 343 20.71 9.25 16.18
CA PHE A 343 20.05 8.18 15.43
C PHE A 343 19.76 6.94 16.29
N ASP A 344 20.76 6.42 16.99
CA ASP A 344 20.63 5.19 17.78
C ASP A 344 19.67 5.37 18.97
N SER A 345 19.68 6.57 19.59
CA SER A 345 18.73 6.91 20.66
C SER A 345 17.30 6.98 20.12
N LEU A 346 17.11 7.66 18.98
CA LEU A 346 15.81 7.88 18.35
C LEU A 346 15.20 6.59 17.81
N ALA A 347 16.04 5.65 17.36
CA ALA A 347 15.61 4.34 16.84
C ALA A 347 14.87 3.49 17.88
N THR A 348 15.14 3.70 19.18
CA THR A 348 14.44 2.96 20.25
C THR A 348 12.99 3.41 20.43
N GLN A 349 12.65 4.65 20.06
CA GLN A 349 11.30 5.22 20.22
C GLN A 349 10.56 5.38 18.89
N LEU A 350 11.27 5.70 17.82
CA LEU A 350 10.74 6.03 16.50
C LEU A 350 11.34 5.15 15.40
N GLY A 351 11.77 3.93 15.76
CA GLY A 351 12.34 2.96 14.83
C GLY A 351 11.54 2.77 13.53
N PRO A 352 10.20 2.57 13.58
CA PRO A 352 9.41 2.46 12.36
C PRO A 352 9.46 3.72 11.48
N LEU A 353 9.34 4.91 12.07
CA LEU A 353 9.45 6.17 11.35
C LEU A 353 10.81 6.32 10.66
N LEU A 354 11.90 6.01 11.38
CA LEU A 354 13.25 6.07 10.82
C LEU A 354 13.41 5.12 9.65
N GLY A 355 12.91 3.89 9.73
CA GLY A 355 12.97 2.95 8.62
C GLY A 355 12.19 3.42 7.38
N HIS A 356 10.99 3.97 7.56
CA HIS A 356 10.24 4.58 6.45
C HIS A 356 10.99 5.75 5.80
N LEU A 357 11.60 6.61 6.61
CA LEU A 357 12.42 7.71 6.12
C LEU A 357 13.66 7.21 5.38
N ILE A 358 14.38 6.23 5.91
CA ILE A 358 15.54 5.63 5.25
C ILE A 358 15.13 5.09 3.88
N HIS A 359 14.12 4.24 3.82
CA HIS A 359 13.64 3.66 2.56
C HIS A 359 13.28 4.73 1.52
N ARG A 360 12.72 5.87 1.96
CA ARG A 360 12.45 7.02 1.09
C ARG A 360 13.73 7.74 0.65
N GLU A 361 14.62 8.08 1.57
CA GLU A 361 15.85 8.83 1.28
C GLU A 361 16.79 8.05 0.35
N LEU A 362 16.78 6.72 0.39
CA LEU A 362 17.53 5.88 -0.55
C LEU A 362 17.12 6.10 -2.03
N ARG A 363 15.93 6.66 -2.30
CA ARG A 363 15.50 7.04 -3.66
C ARG A 363 16.08 8.36 -4.15
N SER A 364 16.55 9.20 -3.23
CA SER A 364 17.13 10.51 -3.54
C SER A 364 18.66 10.52 -3.38
N PHE A 365 19.22 9.39 -2.99
CA PHE A 365 20.64 9.20 -2.78
C PHE A 365 21.41 9.07 -4.11
N GLY A 366 22.68 9.50 -4.14
CA GLY A 366 23.48 9.57 -5.38
C GLY A 366 23.72 8.24 -6.09
N ARG A 367 23.38 7.10 -5.45
CA ARG A 367 23.49 5.73 -6.01
C ARG A 367 22.14 5.14 -6.44
N TYR A 368 21.11 5.96 -6.59
CA TYR A 368 19.83 5.55 -7.18
C TYR A 368 20.00 5.30 -8.70
N PRO A 369 19.41 4.23 -9.27
CA PRO A 369 18.53 3.25 -8.63
C PRO A 369 19.23 2.04 -8.00
N ASP A 370 20.55 1.88 -8.19
CA ASP A 370 21.26 0.63 -7.91
C ASP A 370 21.11 0.14 -6.45
N PHE A 371 21.52 0.95 -5.46
CA PHE A 371 21.44 0.51 -4.06
C PHE A 371 19.99 0.31 -3.60
N TYR A 372 19.08 1.17 -4.06
CA TYR A 372 17.67 1.06 -3.75
C TYR A 372 17.06 -0.22 -4.32
N PHE A 373 17.45 -0.65 -5.53
CA PHE A 373 17.01 -1.93 -6.11
C PHE A 373 17.44 -3.11 -5.24
N TYR A 374 18.71 -3.16 -4.80
CA TYR A 374 19.17 -4.23 -3.90
C TYR A 374 18.41 -4.24 -2.57
N PHE A 375 18.10 -3.06 -2.01
CA PHE A 375 17.30 -2.94 -0.80
C PHE A 375 15.88 -3.50 -1.01
N ASP A 376 15.19 -3.11 -2.08
CA ASP A 376 13.81 -3.56 -2.38
C ASP A 376 13.81 -5.07 -2.69
N GLN A 377 14.84 -5.58 -3.37
CA GLN A 377 15.00 -7.02 -3.64
C GLN A 377 15.24 -7.82 -2.36
N HIS A 378 16.03 -7.31 -1.42
CA HIS A 378 16.24 -7.96 -0.13
C HIS A 378 14.94 -8.00 0.69
N LYS A 379 14.17 -6.91 0.69
CA LYS A 379 12.83 -6.87 1.31
C LYS A 379 11.88 -7.90 0.70
N ALA A 380 11.83 -7.99 -0.62
CA ALA A 380 10.98 -8.96 -1.32
C ALA A 380 11.38 -10.40 -0.96
N LEU A 381 12.68 -10.71 -0.92
CA LEU A 381 13.16 -12.03 -0.50
C LEU A 381 12.72 -12.40 0.92
N GLN A 382 12.77 -11.46 1.87
CA GLN A 382 12.29 -11.72 3.23
C GLN A 382 10.78 -11.96 3.27
N ALA A 383 10.00 -11.19 2.52
CA ALA A 383 8.56 -11.36 2.41
C ALA A 383 8.19 -12.73 1.82
N TRP A 384 8.82 -13.09 0.70
CA TRP A 384 8.64 -14.39 0.04
C TRP A 384 8.99 -15.55 0.96
N ASN A 385 10.05 -15.44 1.76
CA ASN A 385 10.41 -16.45 2.74
C ASN A 385 9.33 -16.61 3.82
N TYR A 386 8.80 -15.50 4.35
CA TYR A 386 7.69 -15.53 5.30
C TYR A 386 6.43 -16.14 4.68
N TRP A 387 6.04 -15.70 3.47
CA TRP A 387 4.89 -16.25 2.76
C TRP A 387 5.03 -17.74 2.49
N ASN A 388 6.20 -18.21 2.06
CA ASN A 388 6.45 -19.64 1.85
C ASN A 388 6.40 -20.42 3.17
N HIS A 389 6.94 -19.87 4.26
CA HIS A 389 6.86 -20.52 5.56
C HIS A 389 5.42 -20.65 6.08
N MET A 390 4.60 -19.62 5.80
CA MET A 390 3.19 -19.58 6.15
C MET A 390 2.29 -20.21 5.08
N ASP A 391 2.84 -20.81 4.02
CA ASP A 391 2.08 -21.37 2.90
C ASP A 391 1.09 -20.37 2.21
N ILE A 392 1.43 -19.08 2.20
CA ILE A 392 0.65 -18.00 1.57
C ILE A 392 0.95 -17.94 0.08
N VAL A 393 -0.05 -18.31 -0.74
CA VAL A 393 0.00 -18.23 -2.22
C VAL A 393 -0.32 -16.83 -2.73
N ALA A 394 -1.33 -16.19 -2.14
CA ALA A 394 -1.90 -14.95 -2.64
C ALA A 394 -1.97 -13.87 -1.52
N PRO A 395 -0.87 -13.14 -1.26
CA PRO A 395 -0.91 -12.03 -0.31
C PRO A 395 -1.80 -10.90 -0.85
N PHE A 396 -2.51 -10.19 0.01
CA PHE A 396 -3.35 -9.05 -0.39
C PHE A 396 -3.05 -7.82 0.49
N ASN A 397 -3.61 -6.65 0.16
CA ASN A 397 -3.37 -5.46 0.96
C ASN A 397 -4.09 -5.56 2.32
N GLY A 398 -3.30 -5.57 3.40
CA GLY A 398 -3.77 -5.69 4.77
C GLY A 398 -4.15 -4.38 5.43
N THR A 399 -3.97 -3.21 4.79
CA THR A 399 -4.51 -1.95 5.33
C THR A 399 -6.03 -1.97 5.31
N MET A 400 -6.61 -2.48 4.22
CA MET A 400 -8.04 -2.70 4.02
C MET A 400 -8.26 -3.59 2.79
N PRO A 401 -9.25 -4.51 2.77
CA PRO A 401 -9.48 -5.44 1.67
C PRO A 401 -10.15 -4.79 0.46
N LYS A 402 -9.49 -3.81 -0.15
CA LYS A 402 -10.00 -3.03 -1.29
C LYS A 402 -9.81 -3.70 -2.66
N GLY A 403 -9.43 -4.98 -2.69
CA GLY A 403 -9.29 -5.77 -3.92
C GLY A 403 -7.88 -5.86 -4.50
N GLU A 404 -6.88 -5.30 -3.81
CA GLU A 404 -5.46 -5.44 -4.18
C GLU A 404 -4.94 -6.80 -3.71
N ILE A 405 -4.65 -7.68 -4.65
CA ILE A 405 -4.18 -9.05 -4.40
C ILE A 405 -2.90 -9.30 -5.19
N GLY A 406 -2.05 -10.17 -4.68
CA GLY A 406 -0.76 -10.52 -5.24
C GLY A 406 -0.66 -12.01 -5.54
N ILE A 407 0.21 -12.38 -6.45
CA ILE A 407 0.72 -13.76 -6.56
C ILE A 407 2.10 -13.79 -5.91
N ASN A 408 2.32 -14.72 -4.96
CA ASN A 408 3.63 -14.98 -4.40
C ASN A 408 4.54 -15.60 -5.48
N PRO A 409 5.54 -14.87 -6.01
CA PRO A 409 6.35 -15.32 -7.14
C PRO A 409 7.34 -16.42 -6.76
N ALA A 410 7.51 -16.68 -5.46
CA ALA A 410 8.45 -17.67 -4.93
C ALA A 410 7.75 -18.89 -4.36
N TYR A 411 6.41 -19.00 -4.47
CA TYR A 411 5.68 -20.15 -3.94
C TYR A 411 6.13 -21.43 -4.68
N PRO A 412 6.57 -22.47 -3.97
CA PRO A 412 7.17 -23.64 -4.59
C PRO A 412 6.14 -24.44 -5.40
N ASN A 413 6.48 -24.75 -6.65
CA ASN A 413 5.66 -25.56 -7.56
C ASN A 413 4.21 -25.04 -7.72
N LEU A 414 4.03 -23.72 -7.71
CA LEU A 414 2.73 -23.12 -7.97
C LEU A 414 2.27 -23.48 -9.39
N ASP A 415 1.11 -24.14 -9.50
CA ASP A 415 0.50 -24.46 -10.78
C ASP A 415 -0.43 -23.32 -11.19
N TYR A 416 -0.22 -22.80 -12.39
CA TYR A 416 -0.99 -21.69 -12.92
C TYR A 416 -0.98 -21.66 -14.45
N ARG A 417 -2.01 -21.05 -15.01
CA ARG A 417 -2.13 -20.76 -16.45
C ARG A 417 -2.34 -19.27 -16.65
N VAL A 418 -1.77 -18.74 -17.73
CA VAL A 418 -1.86 -17.32 -18.05
C VAL A 418 -2.55 -17.17 -19.39
N TRP A 419 -3.59 -16.36 -19.43
CA TRP A 419 -4.33 -16.08 -20.65
C TRP A 419 -4.28 -14.59 -20.95
N ARG A 420 -3.97 -14.24 -22.20
CA ARG A 420 -4.42 -12.95 -22.73
C ARG A 420 -5.95 -12.99 -22.79
N ALA A 421 -6.59 -11.93 -22.30
CA ALA A 421 -8.03 -11.81 -22.33
C ALA A 421 -8.51 -10.67 -23.24
N GLU A 422 -9.75 -10.80 -23.68
CA GLU A 422 -10.48 -9.75 -24.40
C GLU A 422 -11.70 -9.33 -23.56
N GLN A 423 -12.02 -8.04 -23.60
CA GLN A 423 -13.17 -7.47 -22.90
C GLN A 423 -14.37 -7.42 -23.84
N ASP A 424 -15.54 -7.87 -23.39
CA ASP A 424 -16.79 -7.73 -24.13
C ASP A 424 -17.49 -6.38 -23.86
N ASP A 425 -18.59 -6.13 -24.58
CA ASP A 425 -19.38 -4.89 -24.46
C ASP A 425 -20.01 -4.70 -23.07
N ALA A 426 -20.21 -5.79 -22.31
CA ALA A 426 -20.72 -5.75 -20.94
C ALA A 426 -19.60 -5.56 -19.90
N GLY A 427 -18.34 -5.58 -20.33
CA GLY A 427 -17.15 -5.41 -19.51
C GLY A 427 -16.62 -6.69 -18.87
N HIS A 428 -17.11 -7.88 -19.25
CA HIS A 428 -16.53 -9.16 -18.81
C HIS A 428 -15.28 -9.50 -19.60
N LEU A 429 -14.39 -10.28 -18.97
CA LEU A 429 -13.17 -10.78 -19.60
C LEU A 429 -13.32 -12.22 -20.04
N HIS A 430 -12.87 -12.48 -21.27
CA HIS A 430 -12.87 -13.81 -21.90
C HIS A 430 -11.44 -14.22 -22.23
N PRO A 431 -10.99 -15.42 -21.80
CA PRO A 431 -9.70 -15.96 -22.23
C PRO A 431 -9.66 -16.09 -23.76
N ALA A 432 -8.63 -15.52 -24.39
CA ALA A 432 -8.48 -15.52 -25.85
C ALA A 432 -7.28 -16.36 -26.31
N GLU A 433 -6.12 -16.19 -25.67
CA GLU A 433 -4.88 -16.88 -26.03
C GLU A 433 -4.12 -17.30 -24.76
N GLU A 434 -3.76 -18.58 -24.65
CA GLU A 434 -2.90 -19.07 -23.57
C GLU A 434 -1.44 -18.68 -23.84
N LEU A 435 -0.81 -18.05 -22.85
CA LEU A 435 0.55 -17.55 -22.93
C LEU A 435 1.49 -18.46 -22.14
N SER A 436 2.59 -18.87 -22.78
CA SER A 436 3.66 -19.60 -22.12
C SER A 436 4.56 -18.65 -21.31
N LEU A 437 4.08 -18.22 -20.14
CA LEU A 437 4.81 -17.31 -19.24
C LEU A 437 5.20 -17.97 -17.93
N THR A 438 6.43 -17.72 -17.48
CA THR A 438 6.91 -18.13 -16.15
C THR A 438 6.93 -16.95 -15.20
N ILE A 439 6.49 -17.12 -13.94
CA ILE A 439 6.68 -16.13 -12.88
C ILE A 439 8.05 -16.37 -12.26
N ALA A 440 8.90 -15.35 -12.19
CA ALA A 440 10.21 -15.44 -11.57
C ALA A 440 10.28 -14.66 -10.25
N PRO A 441 10.87 -15.21 -9.17
CA PRO A 441 11.07 -14.52 -7.90
C PRO A 441 12.26 -13.54 -7.98
N ARG A 442 12.10 -12.50 -8.80
CA ARG A 442 13.07 -11.43 -8.99
C ARG A 442 12.32 -10.15 -9.31
N LEU A 443 12.63 -9.06 -8.61
CA LEU A 443 12.01 -7.78 -8.94
C LEU A 443 12.43 -7.33 -10.33
N VAL A 444 11.46 -6.82 -11.09
CA VAL A 444 11.71 -6.11 -12.34
C VAL A 444 12.63 -4.92 -12.07
N ASP A 445 13.58 -4.68 -12.96
CA ASP A 445 14.42 -3.48 -12.88
C ASP A 445 13.53 -2.23 -12.97
N ILE A 446 13.75 -1.29 -12.05
CA ILE A 446 12.93 -0.09 -11.86
C ILE A 446 12.80 0.71 -13.15
N LYS A 447 13.82 0.67 -14.03
CA LYS A 447 13.81 1.33 -15.34
C LYS A 447 12.77 0.79 -16.32
N TYR A 448 12.15 -0.36 -16.04
CA TYR A 448 11.08 -0.95 -16.87
C TYR A 448 9.69 -0.83 -16.22
N THR A 449 9.58 -0.16 -15.07
CA THR A 449 8.29 0.02 -14.39
C THR A 449 7.62 1.35 -14.78
N LEU A 450 6.35 1.30 -15.18
CA LEU A 450 5.58 2.51 -15.55
C LEU A 450 5.60 3.59 -14.47
N MET A 451 5.40 3.20 -13.21
CA MET A 451 5.17 4.14 -12.12
C MET A 451 6.44 4.75 -11.54
N ARG A 452 7.64 4.21 -11.88
CA ARG A 452 8.91 4.62 -11.27
C ARG A 452 10.01 4.92 -12.30
N ASN A 453 9.74 4.81 -13.59
CA ASN A 453 10.73 5.13 -14.62
C ASN A 453 10.83 6.65 -14.86
N ASN A 454 11.97 7.24 -14.49
CA ASN A 454 12.29 8.63 -14.78
C ASN A 454 12.84 8.85 -16.21
N GLN A 455 13.13 7.79 -16.98
CA GLN A 455 13.67 7.93 -18.34
C GLN A 455 12.61 8.40 -19.35
N TRP A 456 11.32 8.29 -19.03
CA TRP A 456 10.23 8.65 -19.93
C TRP A 456 9.73 10.08 -19.74
N THR A 457 10.32 10.82 -18.79
CA THR A 457 10.23 12.28 -18.81
C THR A 457 11.25 12.81 -19.81
N ALA A 458 10.79 13.24 -20.97
CA ALA A 458 11.59 14.05 -21.89
C ALA A 458 12.24 15.18 -21.08
N ALA A 459 13.58 15.26 -21.09
CA ALA A 459 14.26 16.47 -20.65
C ALA A 459 13.70 17.64 -21.46
N PRO A 460 13.36 18.80 -20.85
CA PRO A 460 13.06 19.98 -21.63
C PRO A 460 14.27 20.24 -22.54
N ALA A 461 14.03 20.35 -23.84
CA ALA A 461 15.07 20.67 -24.80
C ALA A 461 15.82 21.91 -24.31
N PRO A 462 17.16 21.92 -24.32
CA PRO A 462 17.91 23.12 -23.95
C PRO A 462 17.44 24.26 -24.85
N SER A 463 16.98 25.35 -24.23
CA SER A 463 16.65 26.58 -24.94
C SER A 463 17.91 27.01 -25.68
N VAL A 464 17.83 27.01 -27.01
CA VAL A 464 18.86 27.60 -27.85
C VAL A 464 18.84 29.10 -27.56
N ALA A 465 19.94 29.60 -27.01
CA ALA A 465 20.18 31.02 -26.77
C ALA A 465 20.48 31.76 -28.07
#